data_AF-K9KDB5-F1
#
_entry.id   AF-K9KDB5-F1
#
_cell.length_a   1.000
_cell.length_b   1.000
_cell.length_c   1.000
_cell.angle_alpha   90.00
_cell.angle_beta   90.00
_cell.angle_gamma   90.00
#
_symmetry.space_group_name_H-M   'P 1'
#
loop_
_entity.id
_entity.type
_entity.pdbx_description
1 polymer ?
#
loop_
_entity_poly.entity_id
_entity_poly.type
_entity_poly.pdbx_seq_one_letter_code
_entity_poly.pdbx_strand_id
1 'polypeptide(L)'
;QQTFEGISQSVLASLQEDFLWSMDDLFPVFLYVVLRARIRNLGSEVHLIEDLMDPYLQHGEQGIMFTTLKACYYQIQREELN
;
A
#
# COMPACT_ATOMS: atom_id res chain seq x y z
N GLN A 1 9.28 0.71 -0.59
CA GLN A 1 9.84 -0.66 -0.51
C GLN A 1 9.76 -1.27 0.89
N GLN A 2 10.49 -0.76 1.90
CA GLN A 2 10.60 -1.41 3.23
C GLN A 2 9.27 -1.79 3.89
N THR A 3 8.21 -0.97 3.79
CA THR A 3 6.91 -1.29 4.38
C THR A 3 6.25 -2.53 3.78
N PHE A 4 6.32 -2.71 2.45
CA PHE A 4 5.71 -3.87 1.77
C PHE A 4 6.45 -5.17 2.12
N GLU A 5 7.77 -5.12 2.10
CA GLU A 5 8.62 -6.24 2.50
C GLU A 5 8.41 -6.58 3.98
N GLY A 6 8.40 -5.57 4.85
CA GLY A 6 8.19 -5.74 6.29
C GLY A 6 6.84 -6.35 6.64
N ILE A 7 5.76 -5.95 5.94
CA ILE A 7 4.44 -6.56 6.08
C ILE A 7 4.49 -8.02 5.66
N SER A 8 4.97 -8.30 4.45
CA SER A 8 5.01 -9.68 3.91
C SER A 8 5.84 -10.60 4.80
N GLN A 9 7.02 -10.17 5.24
CA GLN A 9 7.87 -10.93 6.16
C GLN A 9 7.18 -11.18 7.51
N SER A 10 6.54 -10.16 8.10
CA SER A 10 5.86 -10.29 9.39
C SER A 10 4.68 -11.25 9.32
N VAL A 11 3.92 -11.20 8.22
CA VAL A 11 2.76 -12.06 8.00
C VAL A 11 3.20 -13.50 7.74
N LEU A 12 4.14 -13.72 6.81
CA LEU A 12 4.66 -15.06 6.50
C LEU A 12 5.33 -15.73 7.70
N ALA A 13 6.02 -14.97 8.56
CA ALA A 13 6.59 -15.50 9.80
C ALA A 13 5.52 -15.92 10.83
N SER A 14 4.30 -15.37 10.73
CA SER A 14 3.19 -15.64 11.65
C SER A 14 2.27 -16.78 11.15
N LEU A 15 2.36 -17.14 9.88
CA LEU A 15 1.56 -18.20 9.25
C LEU A 15 2.31 -19.53 9.29
N GLN A 16 1.60 -20.64 9.54
CA GLN A 16 2.15 -21.98 9.38
C GLN A 16 2.25 -22.35 7.87
N GLU A 17 3.16 -23.25 7.51
CA GLU A 17 3.56 -23.51 6.11
C GLU A 17 2.38 -23.83 5.16
N ASP A 18 2.56 -23.45 3.88
CA ASP A 18 1.64 -23.51 2.72
C ASP A 18 0.53 -22.43 2.61
N PHE A 19 0.72 -21.23 3.16
CA PHE A 19 -0.16 -20.09 2.85
C PHE A 19 0.23 -19.39 1.53
N LEU A 20 -0.71 -19.30 0.59
CA LEU A 20 -0.56 -18.49 -0.63
C LEU A 20 -0.80 -17.01 -0.30
N TRP A 21 0.28 -16.27 -0.04
CA TRP A 21 0.21 -14.82 0.22
C TRP A 21 -0.03 -14.03 -1.06
N SER A 22 -1.29 -13.65 -1.29
CA SER A 22 -1.74 -12.97 -2.51
C SER A 22 -2.03 -11.48 -2.29
N MET A 23 -2.39 -10.78 -3.37
CA MET A 23 -2.79 -9.38 -3.29
C MET A 23 -4.10 -9.18 -2.50
N ASP A 24 -5.02 -10.16 -2.55
CA ASP A 24 -6.28 -10.11 -1.81
C ASP A 24 -6.05 -10.17 -0.29
N ASP A 25 -4.96 -10.80 0.13
CA ASP A 25 -4.53 -10.85 1.53
C ASP A 25 -3.68 -9.64 1.91
N LEU A 26 -2.78 -9.21 1.01
CA LEU A 26 -1.88 -8.09 1.24
C LEU A 26 -2.62 -6.75 1.32
N PHE A 27 -3.57 -6.49 0.41
CA PHE A 27 -4.19 -5.18 0.31
C PHE A 27 -4.93 -4.76 1.59
N PRO A 28 -5.78 -5.59 2.22
CA PRO A 28 -6.44 -5.24 3.47
C PRO A 28 -5.44 -4.98 4.61
N VAL A 29 -4.36 -5.76 4.70
CA VAL A 29 -3.31 -5.55 5.72
C VAL A 29 -2.58 -4.24 5.46
N PHE A 30 -2.26 -3.95 4.20
CA PHE A 30 -1.61 -2.70 3.81
C PHE A 30 -2.51 -1.49 4.10
N LEU A 31 -3.80 -1.55 3.76
CA LEU A 31 -4.79 -0.52 4.09
C LEU A 31 -4.86 -0.27 5.60
N TYR A 32 -4.89 -1.34 6.41
CA TYR A 32 -4.84 -1.22 7.86
C TYR A 32 -3.57 -0.48 8.34
N VAL A 33 -2.41 -0.81 7.78
CA VAL A 33 -1.15 -0.11 8.10
C VAL A 33 -1.22 1.37 7.71
N VAL A 34 -1.74 1.71 6.53
CA VAL A 34 -1.89 3.12 6.08
C VAL A 34 -2.78 3.91 7.05
N LEU A 35 -3.93 3.35 7.44
CA LEU A 35 -4.84 3.96 8.42
C LEU A 35 -4.15 4.18 9.77
N ARG A 36 -3.43 3.17 10.27
CA ARG A 36 -2.75 3.23 11.58
C ARG A 36 -1.51 4.13 11.57
N ALA A 37 -0.87 4.29 10.43
CA ALA A 37 0.26 5.19 10.26
C ALA A 37 -0.13 6.67 10.39
N ARG A 38 -1.41 7.02 10.17
CA ARG A 38 -1.93 8.40 10.29
C ARG A 38 -1.09 9.40 9.49
N ILE A 39 -0.79 9.03 8.25
CA ILE A 39 -0.01 9.86 7.32
C ILE A 39 -0.72 11.21 7.19
N ARG A 40 -0.04 12.29 7.60
CA ARG A 40 -0.61 13.64 7.54
C ARG A 40 -0.76 14.04 6.08
N ASN A 41 -1.88 14.65 5.73
CA ASN A 41 -2.17 15.13 4.38
C ASN A 41 -1.95 14.03 3.31
N LEU A 42 -2.39 12.79 3.58
CA LEU A 42 -2.18 11.63 2.71
C LEU A 42 -2.46 11.91 1.23
N GLY A 43 -3.55 12.63 0.92
CA GLY A 43 -3.87 13.00 -0.47
C GLY A 43 -2.79 13.85 -1.14
N SER A 44 -2.22 14.82 -0.42
CA SER A 44 -1.12 15.65 -0.93
C SER A 44 0.15 14.84 -1.15
N GLU A 45 0.47 13.91 -0.25
CA GLU A 45 1.64 13.02 -0.41
C GLU A 45 1.49 12.10 -1.63
N VAL A 46 0.28 11.54 -1.84
CA VAL A 46 0.00 10.70 -3.02
C VAL A 46 0.13 11.50 -4.32
N HIS A 47 -0.44 12.71 -4.38
CA HIS A 47 -0.32 13.58 -5.56
C HIS A 47 1.11 14.03 -5.81
N LEU A 48 1.87 14.36 -4.75
CA LEU A 48 3.28 14.73 -4.87
C LEU A 48 4.09 13.62 -5.54
N ILE A 49 3.88 12.37 -5.14
CA ILE A 49 4.56 11.22 -5.75
C ILE A 49 4.08 11.04 -7.20
N GLU A 50 2.78 11.15 -7.47
CA GLU A 50 2.25 11.03 -8.84
C GLU A 50 2.86 12.06 -9.80
N ASP A 51 2.99 13.31 -9.35
CA ASP A 51 3.46 14.42 -10.18
C ASP A 51 4.98 14.40 -10.41
N LEU A 52 5.75 13.88 -9.44
CA LEU A 52 7.22 13.96 -9.45
C LEU A 52 7.94 12.63 -9.71
N MET A 53 7.22 11.50 -9.69
CA MET A 53 7.83 10.20 -9.94
C MET A 53 8.35 10.09 -11.38
N ASP A 54 9.60 9.63 -11.51
CA ASP A 54 10.19 9.33 -12.81
C ASP A 54 9.30 8.33 -13.58
N PRO A 55 8.88 8.63 -14.83
CA PRO A 55 8.05 7.74 -15.64
C PRO A 55 8.62 6.32 -15.78
N TYR A 56 9.94 6.14 -15.71
CA TYR A 56 10.57 4.82 -15.75
C TYR A 56 10.20 3.95 -14.53
N LEU A 57 9.94 4.57 -13.37
CA LEU A 57 9.58 3.88 -12.13
C LEU A 57 8.08 3.56 -12.02
N GLN A 58 7.26 4.10 -12.93
CA GLN A 58 5.82 3.82 -13.00
C GLN A 58 5.54 2.35 -13.36
N HIS A 59 6.53 1.66 -13.95
CA HIS A 59 6.44 0.26 -14.33
C HIS A 59 7.26 -0.59 -13.35
N GLY A 60 6.78 -1.80 -13.06
CA GLY A 60 7.44 -2.73 -12.15
C GLY A 60 7.05 -2.52 -10.68
N GLU A 61 7.94 -2.93 -9.77
CA GLU A 61 7.61 -3.05 -8.35
C GLU A 61 7.21 -1.72 -7.70
N GLN A 62 7.96 -0.64 -7.96
CA GLN A 62 7.66 0.68 -7.37
C GLN A 62 6.32 1.22 -7.86
N GLY A 63 6.01 1.05 -9.15
CA GLY A 63 4.71 1.39 -9.72
C GLY A 63 3.56 0.60 -9.08
N ILE A 64 3.76 -0.69 -8.81
CA ILE A 64 2.77 -1.52 -8.12
C ILE A 64 2.57 -1.06 -6.67
N MET A 65 3.65 -0.78 -5.94
CA MET A 65 3.57 -0.25 -4.57
C MET A 65 2.83 1.09 -4.52
N PHE A 66 3.13 1.99 -5.45
CA PHE A 66 2.48 3.28 -5.52
C PHE A 66 0.99 3.16 -5.89
N THR A 67 0.66 2.32 -6.88
CA THR A 67 -0.73 2.04 -7.26
C THR A 67 -1.53 1.47 -6.08
N THR A 68 -0.91 0.59 -5.30
CA THR A 68 -1.51 0.03 -4.08
C THR A 68 -1.77 1.11 -3.02
N LEU A 69 -0.82 2.01 -2.77
CA LEU A 69 -1.01 3.15 -1.87
C LEU A 69 -2.13 4.08 -2.36
N LYS A 70 -2.17 4.37 -3.67
CA LYS A 70 -3.21 5.20 -4.29
C LYS A 70 -4.59 4.56 -4.13
N ALA A 71 -4.69 3.24 -4.29
CA ALA A 71 -5.92 2.49 -4.05
C ALA A 71 -6.37 2.56 -2.58
N CYS A 72 -5.45 2.48 -1.61
CA CYS A 72 -5.78 2.70 -0.20
C CYS A 72 -6.32 4.11 0.05
N TYR A 73 -5.69 5.14 -0.50
CA TYR A 73 -6.18 6.53 -0.40
C TYR A 73 -7.62 6.66 -0.92
N TYR A 74 -7.90 6.13 -2.11
CA TYR A 74 -9.27 6.16 -2.65
C TYR A 74 -10.27 5.38 -1.79
N GLN A 75 -9.87 4.22 -1.25
CA GLN A 75 -10.73 3.44 -0.36
C GLN A 75 -11.09 4.23 0.91
N ILE A 76 -10.10 4.86 1.55
CA ILE A 76 -10.30 5.69 2.74
C ILE A 76 -11.26 6.85 2.43
N GLN A 77 -11.03 7.58 1.33
CA GLN A 77 -11.91 8.69 0.94
C GLN A 77 -13.35 8.24 0.70
N ARG A 78 -13.55 7.07 0.08
CA ARG A 78 -14.89 6.54 -0.15
C ARG A 78 -15.61 6.19 1.14
N GLU A 79 -14.89 5.69 2.15
CA GLU A 79 -15.46 5.37 3.46
C GLU A 79 -15.79 6.61 4.29
N GLU A 80 -15.00 7.69 4.22
CA GLU A 80 -15.31 8.96 4.89
C GLU A 80 -16.54 9.68 4.32
N LEU A 81 -16.90 9.40 3.07
CA LEU A 81 -18.06 9.97 2.38
C LEU A 81 -19.37 9.21 2.63
N ASN A 82 -19.33 8.04 3.28
CA ASN A 82 -20.51 7.23 3.63
C ASN A 82 -20.98 7.50 5.06
#